data_AF-A0A2S4A203-F1
#
_entry.id   AF-A0A2S4A203-F1
#
_cell.length_a   1.000
_cell.length_b   1.000
_cell.length_c   1.000
_cell.angle_alpha   90.00
_cell.angle_beta   90.00
_cell.angle_gamma   90.00
#
_symmetry.space_group_name_H-M   'P 1'
#
loop_
_entity.id
_entity.type
_entity.pdbx_description
1 polymer ?
#
loop_
_entity_poly.entity_id
_entity_poly.type
_entity_poly.pdbx_seq_one_letter_code
_entity_poly.pdbx_strand_id
1 'polypeptide(L)'
;MATLNAVINLWGPAVKRHLFLLGAALLLLSACGTTPDAGGAAGAAGTTSDATDVSTQTPTQCAPVAGGIPHSVKDFDCLNLSSVSGSDSTGELAWLGNEPFTVMTMPRDGGVSFSSKTPCNTLMGQVEVSDTQFVVGSNLAMTMMACQSPQSDYEKWVVKFFSTPLDYTLNADSLILSNTVGTVTFKPAGS
;
A
#
# COMPACT_ATOMS: atom_id res chain seq x y z
N MET A 1 50.93 -26.46 5.21
CA MET A 1 51.49 -26.23 3.87
C MET A 1 50.32 -26.08 2.89
N ALA A 2 50.26 -24.94 2.18
CA ALA A 2 49.57 -24.65 0.91
C ALA A 2 48.03 -24.89 0.82
N THR A 3 47.18 -24.01 0.29
CA THR A 3 47.32 -22.70 -0.39
C THR A 3 45.91 -22.09 -0.49
N LEU A 4 45.78 -20.78 -0.24
CA LEU A 4 44.60 -19.98 -0.59
C LEU A 4 44.48 -19.84 -2.11
N ASN A 5 43.26 -19.86 -2.65
CA ASN A 5 42.96 -19.32 -3.98
C ASN A 5 41.82 -18.30 -3.87
N ALA A 6 42.21 -17.02 -3.93
CA ALA A 6 41.33 -15.90 -4.17
C ALA A 6 41.24 -15.66 -5.68
N VAL A 7 40.03 -15.55 -6.23
CA VAL A 7 39.81 -15.03 -7.59
C VAL A 7 39.15 -13.67 -7.46
N ILE A 8 39.96 -12.66 -7.70
CA ILE A 8 39.59 -11.26 -7.86
C ILE A 8 39.09 -11.10 -9.30
N ASN A 9 37.83 -10.71 -9.49
CA ASN A 9 37.37 -10.16 -10.76
C ASN A 9 37.00 -8.69 -10.55
N LEU A 10 37.96 -7.84 -10.91
CA LEU A 10 37.78 -6.41 -11.18
C LEU A 10 37.36 -6.27 -12.66
N TRP A 11 36.38 -5.41 -12.96
CA TRP A 11 36.31 -4.45 -14.08
C TRP A 11 34.89 -4.24 -14.61
N GLY A 12 34.44 -2.99 -14.54
CA GLY A 12 33.36 -2.40 -15.32
C GLY A 12 33.45 -0.87 -15.18
N PRO A 13 33.58 -0.10 -16.28
CA PRO A 13 34.08 1.27 -16.24
C PRO A 13 33.04 2.32 -15.83
N ALA A 14 33.57 3.42 -15.28
CA ALA A 14 32.89 4.66 -14.97
C ALA A 14 32.27 5.31 -16.23
N VAL A 15 31.00 5.71 -16.13
CA VAL A 15 30.37 6.66 -17.08
C VAL A 15 30.22 8.00 -16.37
N LYS A 16 30.79 9.04 -16.98
CA LYS A 16 30.92 10.39 -16.45
C LYS A 16 30.16 11.39 -17.33
N ARG A 17 29.39 12.26 -16.65
CA ARG A 17 28.89 13.60 -17.05
C ARG A 17 27.99 13.68 -18.28
N HIS A 18 26.77 14.18 -18.07
CA HIS A 18 26.32 15.36 -18.80
C HIS A 18 25.61 16.35 -17.86
N LEU A 19 26.21 17.53 -17.79
CA LEU A 19 25.71 18.75 -17.19
C LEU A 19 24.77 19.39 -18.21
N PHE A 20 23.50 19.55 -17.88
CA PHE A 20 22.57 20.42 -18.63
C PHE A 20 22.05 21.50 -17.67
N LEU A 21 22.53 22.72 -17.89
CA LEU A 21 22.01 23.97 -17.35
C LEU A 21 21.14 24.61 -18.44
N LEU A 22 19.86 24.81 -18.18
CA LEU A 22 18.89 25.70 -18.85
C LEU A 22 17.67 25.67 -17.90
N GLY A 23 17.00 26.72 -17.47
CA GLY A 23 17.00 28.14 -17.80
C GLY A 23 15.79 28.75 -17.08
N ALA A 24 15.98 29.99 -16.63
CA ALA A 24 15.09 30.97 -16.00
C ALA A 24 13.54 30.80 -16.05
N ALA A 25 12.94 31.09 -14.88
CA ALA A 25 11.89 32.08 -14.60
C ALA A 25 10.58 32.09 -15.42
N LEU A 26 9.42 32.10 -14.73
CA LEU A 26 8.66 33.33 -14.45
C LEU A 26 7.44 33.04 -13.55
N LEU A 27 7.22 33.94 -12.58
CA LEU A 27 6.01 34.10 -11.77
C LEU A 27 4.77 34.40 -12.62
N LEU A 28 3.59 34.00 -12.15
CA LEU A 28 2.43 34.90 -12.04
C LEU A 28 1.40 34.38 -11.01
N LEU A 29 1.05 35.29 -10.10
CA LEU A 29 0.05 35.18 -9.04
C LEU A 29 -1.38 35.37 -9.59
N SER A 30 -2.31 34.64 -8.99
CA SER A 30 -3.66 35.04 -8.51
C SER A 30 -4.50 36.07 -9.28
N ALA A 31 -5.73 35.70 -9.64
CA ALA A 31 -6.93 36.51 -9.38
C ALA A 31 -8.25 35.73 -9.56
N CYS A 32 -9.18 36.03 -8.65
CA CYS A 32 -10.56 35.55 -8.50
C CYS A 32 -11.52 36.29 -9.47
N GLY A 33 -12.65 35.67 -9.84
CA GLY A 33 -13.71 36.32 -10.61
C GLY A 33 -15.01 35.52 -10.64
N THR A 34 -16.04 36.08 -9.98
CA THR A 34 -17.35 35.52 -9.62
C THR A 34 -18.35 35.44 -10.77
N THR A 35 -19.11 34.34 -10.87
CA THR A 35 -20.34 34.26 -11.68
C THR A 35 -21.55 34.78 -10.91
N PRO A 36 -22.36 35.70 -11.46
CA PRO A 36 -23.61 36.13 -10.83
C PRO A 36 -24.75 35.15 -11.10
N ASP A 37 -25.45 34.83 -10.02
CA ASP A 37 -26.79 34.23 -9.97
C ASP A 37 -27.83 35.18 -10.59
N ALA A 38 -28.71 34.67 -11.45
CA ALA A 38 -30.02 35.27 -11.69
C ALA A 38 -31.01 34.25 -12.31
N GLY A 39 -31.93 33.76 -11.48
CA GLY A 39 -33.36 33.89 -11.80
C GLY A 39 -34.16 32.61 -12.07
N GLY A 40 -35.12 32.34 -11.18
CA GLY A 40 -36.52 32.27 -11.64
C GLY A 40 -37.26 30.93 -11.56
N ALA A 41 -37.79 30.64 -10.36
CA ALA A 41 -39.18 30.26 -10.05
C ALA A 41 -39.95 29.17 -10.86
N ALA A 42 -40.36 28.15 -10.08
CA ALA A 42 -41.72 27.60 -9.91
C ALA A 42 -42.51 26.99 -11.10
N GLY A 43 -42.96 25.75 -10.90
CA GLY A 43 -44.06 25.14 -11.68
C GLY A 43 -44.25 23.66 -11.40
N ALA A 44 -45.48 23.25 -11.10
CA ALA A 44 -45.84 22.01 -10.40
C ALA A 44 -46.03 20.73 -11.26
N ALA A 45 -45.94 19.59 -10.56
CA ALA A 45 -46.73 18.35 -10.66
C ALA A 45 -46.75 17.50 -11.96
N GLY A 46 -46.46 16.20 -11.80
CA GLY A 46 -46.88 15.16 -12.74
C GLY A 46 -46.15 13.82 -12.64
N THR A 47 -46.69 12.92 -11.80
CA THR A 47 -46.90 11.47 -12.01
C THR A 47 -45.75 10.54 -12.46
N THR A 48 -45.47 9.57 -11.57
CA THR A 48 -44.90 8.21 -11.72
C THR A 48 -44.41 7.74 -13.10
N SER A 49 -43.13 7.33 -13.16
CA SER A 49 -42.66 6.06 -13.76
C SER A 49 -41.16 5.86 -13.51
N ASP A 50 -40.81 4.65 -13.10
CA ASP A 50 -39.47 4.04 -13.01
C ASP A 50 -38.33 4.84 -12.36
N ALA A 51 -38.15 4.60 -11.05
CA ALA A 51 -36.86 4.77 -10.41
C ALA A 51 -35.91 3.67 -10.91
N THR A 52 -35.30 3.90 -12.07
CA THR A 52 -33.95 3.35 -12.28
C THR A 52 -33.06 4.13 -11.32
N ASP A 53 -32.76 3.51 -10.18
CA ASP A 53 -31.87 4.04 -9.15
C ASP A 53 -30.47 4.20 -9.75
N VAL A 54 -30.26 5.32 -10.45
CA VAL A 54 -28.93 5.88 -10.68
C VAL A 54 -28.55 6.49 -9.35
N SER A 55 -28.07 5.64 -8.46
CA SER A 55 -27.36 6.05 -7.26
C SER A 55 -26.20 6.93 -7.71
N THR A 56 -26.36 8.25 -7.58
CA THR A 56 -25.29 9.23 -7.57
C THR A 56 -24.39 8.91 -6.39
N GLN A 57 -23.53 7.90 -6.56
CA GLN A 57 -22.51 7.57 -5.58
C GLN A 57 -21.57 8.78 -5.49
N THR A 58 -21.58 9.43 -4.34
CA THR A 58 -20.49 10.30 -3.90
C THR A 58 -19.20 9.48 -4.00
N PRO A 59 -18.18 9.89 -4.79
CA PRO A 59 -16.94 9.12 -4.85
C PRO A 59 -16.12 9.45 -3.60
N THR A 60 -16.38 8.79 -2.47
CA THR A 60 -15.63 9.09 -1.24
C THR A 60 -15.51 7.93 -0.25
N GLN A 61 -15.57 6.67 -0.71
CA GLN A 61 -15.16 5.56 0.15
C GLN A 61 -14.51 4.43 -0.66
N CYS A 62 -13.44 3.87 -0.12
CA CYS A 62 -12.85 2.65 -0.65
C CYS A 62 -13.92 1.55 -0.70
N ALA A 63 -14.23 1.07 -1.90
CA ALA A 63 -14.95 -0.18 -2.07
C ALA A 63 -13.90 -1.28 -2.31
N PRO A 64 -13.70 -2.22 -1.37
CA PRO A 64 -12.88 -3.39 -1.64
C PRO A 64 -13.43 -4.14 -2.86
N VAL A 65 -12.54 -4.75 -3.63
CA VAL A 65 -12.93 -5.67 -4.71
C VAL A 65 -13.85 -6.78 -4.20
N ALA A 66 -14.73 -7.28 -5.07
CA ALA A 66 -15.61 -8.39 -4.73
C ALA A 66 -14.76 -9.62 -4.30
N GLY A 67 -15.01 -10.12 -3.08
CA GLY A 67 -14.20 -11.19 -2.49
C GLY A 67 -12.96 -10.70 -1.72
N GLY A 68 -12.68 -9.40 -1.69
CA GLY A 68 -11.67 -8.77 -0.83
C GLY A 68 -10.21 -9.02 -1.23
N ILE A 69 -9.94 -9.78 -2.30
CA ILE A 69 -8.59 -10.08 -2.80
C ILE A 69 -8.32 -9.30 -4.09
N PRO A 70 -7.20 -8.56 -4.20
CA PRO A 70 -6.85 -7.81 -5.40
C PRO A 70 -6.67 -8.73 -6.62
N HIS A 71 -7.21 -8.31 -7.77
CA HIS A 71 -7.03 -9.01 -9.06
C HIS A 71 -6.11 -8.23 -10.02
N SER A 72 -5.81 -6.97 -9.69
CA SER A 72 -4.95 -6.08 -10.45
C SER A 72 -4.24 -5.08 -9.55
N VAL A 73 -3.23 -4.38 -10.08
CA VAL A 73 -2.49 -3.30 -9.38
C VAL A 73 -3.42 -2.26 -8.80
N LYS A 74 -4.49 -1.88 -9.53
CA LYS A 74 -5.44 -0.85 -9.10
C LYS A 74 -6.18 -1.23 -7.82
N ASP A 75 -6.36 -2.53 -7.57
CA ASP A 75 -7.11 -3.01 -6.41
C ASP A 75 -6.32 -2.85 -5.10
N PHE A 76 -5.00 -2.62 -5.20
CA PHE A 76 -4.15 -2.29 -4.05
C PHE A 76 -4.47 -0.94 -3.43
N ASP A 77 -5.27 -0.11 -4.09
CA ASP A 77 -5.74 1.15 -3.51
C ASP A 77 -6.66 0.91 -2.31
N CYS A 78 -7.37 -0.23 -2.26
CA CYS A 78 -8.45 -0.52 -1.31
C CYS A 78 -8.37 -1.92 -0.69
N LEU A 79 -7.25 -2.24 -0.04
CA LEU A 79 -7.06 -3.51 0.66
C LEU A 79 -7.63 -3.46 2.07
N ASN A 80 -8.15 -4.61 2.51
CA ASN A 80 -8.41 -4.91 3.92
C ASN A 80 -8.21 -6.41 4.15
N LEU A 81 -6.99 -6.78 4.51
CA LEU A 81 -6.52 -8.15 4.54
C LEU A 81 -5.94 -8.53 5.91
N SER A 82 -5.98 -9.82 6.23
CA SER A 82 -5.36 -10.40 7.42
C SER A 82 -4.39 -11.51 7.01
N SER A 83 -3.22 -11.56 7.64
CA SER A 83 -2.26 -12.65 7.46
C SER A 83 -2.85 -13.96 7.97
N VAL A 84 -2.71 -15.05 7.22
CA VAL A 84 -3.20 -16.37 7.62
C VAL A 84 -2.09 -17.41 7.78
N SER A 85 -0.97 -17.21 7.10
CA SER A 85 0.20 -18.09 7.19
C SER A 85 1.43 -17.37 6.64
N GLY A 86 2.61 -17.91 6.95
CA GLY A 86 3.86 -17.38 6.44
C GLY A 86 5.07 -18.17 6.90
N SER A 87 6.21 -17.86 6.30
CA SER A 87 7.48 -18.49 6.61
C SER A 87 8.63 -17.52 6.40
N ASP A 88 9.71 -17.74 7.12
CA ASP A 88 11.01 -17.11 6.89
C ASP A 88 12.14 -18.14 6.85
N SER A 89 13.39 -17.67 6.93
CA SER A 89 14.58 -18.55 6.90
C SER A 89 14.70 -19.48 8.11
N THR A 90 13.94 -19.25 9.17
CA THR A 90 13.90 -20.09 10.38
C THR A 90 12.80 -21.14 10.34
N GLY A 91 11.86 -21.02 9.41
CA GLY A 91 10.75 -21.95 9.23
C GLY A 91 9.40 -21.24 9.18
N GLU A 92 8.36 -21.96 9.59
CA GLU A 92 6.99 -21.46 9.61
C GLU A 92 6.78 -20.43 10.73
N LEU A 93 6.07 -19.35 10.41
CA LEU A 93 5.68 -18.30 11.34
C LEU A 93 4.37 -18.71 12.05
N ALA A 94 4.45 -19.71 12.93
CA ALA A 94 3.28 -20.28 13.61
C ALA A 94 2.44 -19.26 14.39
N TRP A 95 3.01 -18.11 14.76
CA TRP A 95 2.30 -17.03 15.45
C TRP A 95 1.22 -16.36 14.58
N LEU A 96 1.33 -16.41 13.24
CA LEU A 96 0.35 -15.79 12.33
C LEU A 96 -1.05 -16.41 12.43
N GLY A 97 -1.15 -17.67 12.88
CA GLY A 97 -2.45 -18.32 13.08
C GLY A 97 -3.20 -17.84 14.33
N ASN A 98 -2.52 -17.16 15.26
CA ASN A 98 -3.11 -16.72 16.54
C ASN A 98 -3.04 -15.20 16.74
N GLU A 99 -1.98 -14.56 16.26
CA GLU A 99 -1.76 -13.12 16.34
C GLU A 99 -1.49 -12.56 14.94
N PRO A 100 -2.51 -12.58 14.05
CA PRO A 100 -2.33 -12.09 12.68
C PRO A 100 -2.08 -10.59 12.69
N PHE A 101 -1.31 -10.13 11.71
CA PHE A 101 -1.28 -8.71 11.37
C PHE A 101 -2.14 -8.44 10.14
N THR A 102 -2.49 -7.17 9.94
CA THR A 102 -3.36 -6.75 8.84
C THR A 102 -2.63 -5.92 7.81
N VAL A 103 -3.19 -5.85 6.61
CA VAL A 103 -2.80 -4.88 5.57
C VAL A 103 -4.05 -4.15 5.15
N MET A 104 -4.06 -2.84 5.39
CA MET A 104 -5.10 -1.95 4.91
C MET A 104 -4.47 -0.87 4.05
N THR A 105 -5.11 -0.59 2.91
CA THR A 105 -4.74 0.53 2.04
C THR A 105 -5.96 1.34 1.68
N MET A 106 -5.75 2.65 1.48
CA MET A 106 -6.80 3.57 1.06
C MET A 106 -6.19 4.68 0.19
N PRO A 107 -6.87 5.14 -0.88
CA PRO A 107 -6.46 6.33 -1.62
C PRO A 107 -6.41 7.53 -0.68
N ARG A 108 -5.36 8.33 -0.79
CA ARG A 108 -5.22 9.59 -0.06
C ARG A 108 -4.39 10.57 -0.86
N ASP A 109 -4.95 11.74 -1.15
CA ASP A 109 -4.22 12.91 -1.69
C ASP A 109 -3.31 12.59 -2.88
N GLY A 110 -3.82 11.80 -3.85
CA GLY A 110 -3.07 11.43 -5.07
C GLY A 110 -2.08 10.27 -4.90
N GLY A 111 -2.06 9.62 -3.73
CA GLY A 111 -1.31 8.39 -3.48
C GLY A 111 -2.13 7.35 -2.72
N VAL A 112 -1.45 6.31 -2.22
CA VAL A 112 -2.08 5.25 -1.43
C VAL A 112 -1.50 5.26 -0.02
N SER A 113 -2.36 5.46 0.96
CA SER A 113 -2.01 5.31 2.37
C SER A 113 -1.99 3.83 2.75
N PHE A 114 -1.04 3.46 3.59
CA PHE A 114 -0.85 2.11 4.10
C PHE A 114 -1.00 2.11 5.62
N SER A 115 -1.66 1.09 6.15
CA SER A 115 -1.65 0.76 7.56
C SER A 115 -1.57 -0.75 7.79
N SER A 116 -0.84 -1.15 8.82
CA SER A 116 -0.78 -2.54 9.27
C SER A 116 -0.89 -2.61 10.78
N LYS A 117 -2.00 -3.15 11.28
CA LYS A 117 -2.13 -3.47 12.71
C LYS A 117 -1.29 -4.72 13.00
N THR A 118 -0.20 -4.56 13.73
CA THR A 118 0.61 -5.66 14.27
C THR A 118 0.03 -6.11 15.62
N PRO A 119 0.53 -7.21 16.21
CA PRO A 119 0.15 -7.63 17.56
C PRO A 119 0.39 -6.55 18.63
N CYS A 120 1.36 -5.65 18.42
CA CYS A 120 1.65 -4.56 19.34
C CYS A 120 1.11 -3.23 18.79
N ASN A 121 1.85 -2.57 17.91
CA ASN A 121 1.57 -1.26 17.33
C ASN A 121 0.83 -1.32 15.99
N THR A 122 0.45 -0.14 15.52
CA THR A 122 -0.03 0.04 14.15
C THR A 122 1.05 0.74 13.35
N LEU A 123 1.43 0.15 12.22
CA LEU A 123 2.31 0.77 11.25
C LEU A 123 1.49 1.66 10.31
N MET A 124 2.09 2.76 9.86
CA MET A 124 1.46 3.73 8.98
C MET A 124 2.49 4.26 7.97
N GLY A 125 2.11 4.38 6.71
CA GLY A 125 3.00 4.87 5.66
C GLY A 125 2.26 5.23 4.38
N GLN A 126 3.03 5.48 3.33
CA GLN A 126 2.54 5.52 1.96
C GLN A 126 3.08 4.30 1.22
N VAL A 127 2.32 3.79 0.26
CA VAL A 127 2.73 2.67 -0.58
C VAL A 127 2.75 3.09 -2.04
N GLU A 128 3.77 2.63 -2.74
CA GLU A 128 3.86 2.64 -4.20
C GLU A 128 3.69 1.20 -4.68
N VAL A 129 2.76 0.98 -5.60
CA VAL A 129 2.49 -0.34 -6.18
C VAL A 129 2.72 -0.27 -7.69
N SER A 130 3.56 -1.16 -8.19
CA SER A 130 3.80 -1.36 -9.62
C SER A 130 3.20 -2.68 -10.08
N ASP A 131 3.41 -3.05 -11.34
CA ASP A 131 2.97 -4.34 -11.90
C ASP A 131 3.57 -5.56 -11.19
N THR A 132 4.65 -5.39 -10.42
CA THR A 132 5.32 -6.53 -9.76
C THR A 132 5.70 -6.29 -8.29
N GLN A 133 5.68 -5.04 -7.82
CA GLN A 133 6.14 -4.71 -6.47
C GLN A 133 5.15 -3.91 -5.66
N PHE A 134 5.17 -4.16 -4.36
CA PHE A 134 4.52 -3.41 -3.29
C PHE A 134 5.61 -2.81 -2.41
N VAL A 135 5.75 -1.49 -2.41
CA VAL A 135 6.83 -0.79 -1.71
C VAL A 135 6.24 0.19 -0.71
N VAL A 136 6.42 -0.08 0.58
CA VAL A 136 6.09 0.90 1.61
C VAL A 136 7.23 1.90 1.69
N GLY A 137 6.91 3.19 1.57
CA GLY A 137 7.89 4.27 1.56
C GLY A 137 8.74 4.31 2.84
N SER A 138 9.92 4.92 2.73
CA SER A 138 10.91 4.95 3.82
C SER A 138 10.45 5.66 5.10
N ASN A 139 9.39 6.45 5.02
CA ASN A 139 8.81 7.18 6.16
C ASN A 139 7.74 6.35 6.88
N LEU A 140 8.09 5.12 7.26
CA LEU A 140 7.22 4.25 8.04
C LEU A 140 7.12 4.75 9.49
N ALA A 141 5.92 5.13 9.90
CA ALA A 141 5.61 5.50 11.27
C ALA A 141 4.95 4.34 12.01
N MET A 142 4.99 4.38 13.35
CA MET A 142 4.28 3.43 14.20
C MET A 142 3.73 4.10 15.45
N THR A 143 2.68 3.52 16.04
CA THR A 143 2.23 3.90 17.38
C THR A 143 3.29 3.52 18.43
N MET A 144 3.17 4.04 19.66
CA MET A 144 4.17 3.89 20.73
C MET A 144 3.66 3.09 21.94
N MET A 145 2.93 2.00 21.70
CA MET A 145 2.63 1.02 22.74
C MET A 145 3.86 0.18 23.04
N ALA A 146 4.15 0.03 24.33
CA ALA A 146 5.19 -0.87 24.80
C ALA A 146 4.58 -2.24 25.07
N CYS A 147 4.99 -3.25 24.30
CA CYS A 147 4.61 -4.64 24.51
C CYS A 147 5.81 -5.46 24.98
N GLN A 148 5.54 -6.54 25.71
CA GLN A 148 6.56 -7.53 26.04
C GLN A 148 6.72 -8.53 24.88
N SER A 149 7.78 -9.34 24.96
CA SER A 149 7.92 -10.52 24.10
C SER A 149 6.77 -11.52 24.41
N PRO A 150 6.22 -12.21 23.40
CA PRO A 150 6.71 -12.28 22.02
C PRO A 150 6.16 -11.21 21.05
N GLN A 151 5.13 -10.46 21.44
CA GLN A 151 4.45 -9.48 20.56
C GLN A 151 5.40 -8.40 20.03
N SER A 152 6.33 -7.93 20.87
CA SER A 152 7.35 -6.97 20.42
C SER A 152 8.29 -7.54 19.36
N ASP A 153 8.52 -8.85 19.35
CA ASP A 153 9.42 -9.49 18.40
C ASP A 153 8.70 -9.80 17.09
N TYR A 154 7.42 -10.19 17.16
CA TYR A 154 6.55 -10.29 15.98
C TYR A 154 6.41 -8.95 15.28
N GLU A 155 6.20 -7.86 16.02
CA GLU A 155 6.18 -6.52 15.45
C GLU A 155 7.48 -6.16 14.73
N LYS A 156 8.64 -6.39 15.35
CA LYS A 156 9.94 -6.10 14.71
C LYS A 156 10.09 -6.86 13.40
N TRP A 157 9.62 -8.11 13.35
CA TRP A 157 9.60 -8.89 12.13
C TRP A 157 8.72 -8.24 11.06
N VAL A 158 7.49 -7.83 11.40
CA VAL A 158 6.55 -7.17 10.47
C VAL A 158 7.11 -5.83 9.97
N VAL A 159 7.75 -5.03 10.85
CA VAL A 159 8.42 -3.79 10.46
C VAL A 159 9.51 -4.07 9.43
N LYS A 160 10.36 -5.07 9.68
CA LYS A 160 11.43 -5.45 8.74
C LYS A 160 10.87 -5.93 7.40
N PHE A 161 9.79 -6.72 7.44
CA PHE A 161 9.10 -7.25 6.27
C PHE A 161 8.59 -6.12 5.36
N PHE A 162 7.89 -5.12 5.91
CA PHE A 162 7.38 -3.98 5.12
C PHE A 162 8.43 -2.91 4.79
N SER A 163 9.54 -2.84 5.53
CA SER A 163 10.64 -1.92 5.22
C SER A 163 11.53 -2.39 4.06
N THR A 164 11.24 -3.57 3.50
CA THR A 164 11.94 -4.15 2.37
C THR A 164 10.95 -4.28 1.21
N PRO A 165 11.30 -3.90 -0.04
CA PRO A 165 10.42 -4.07 -1.19
C PRO A 165 9.85 -5.49 -1.27
N LEU A 166 8.54 -5.59 -1.51
CA LEU A 166 7.82 -6.86 -1.58
C LEU A 166 7.45 -7.15 -3.03
N ASP A 167 7.76 -8.36 -3.49
CA ASP A 167 7.08 -8.94 -4.63
C ASP A 167 5.71 -9.44 -4.19
N TYR A 168 4.75 -9.49 -5.11
CA TYR A 168 3.42 -10.01 -4.82
C TYR A 168 2.94 -11.04 -5.85
N THR A 169 2.06 -11.93 -5.40
CA THR A 169 1.32 -12.86 -6.26
C THR A 169 -0.17 -12.77 -5.94
N LEU A 170 -0.97 -12.60 -6.99
CA LEU A 170 -2.43 -12.54 -6.90
C LEU A 170 -3.00 -13.92 -7.23
N ASN A 171 -3.67 -14.53 -6.25
CA ASN A 171 -4.45 -15.75 -6.44
C ASN A 171 -5.95 -15.43 -6.38
N ALA A 172 -6.79 -16.42 -6.66
CA ALA A 172 -8.24 -16.26 -6.62
C ALA A 172 -8.79 -15.93 -5.22
N ASP A 173 -8.16 -16.44 -4.15
CA ASP A 173 -8.65 -16.32 -2.77
C ASP A 173 -7.60 -15.79 -1.78
N SER A 174 -6.43 -15.38 -2.29
CA SER A 174 -5.31 -14.91 -1.45
C SER A 174 -4.39 -13.94 -2.17
N LEU A 175 -3.79 -13.05 -1.37
CA LEU A 175 -2.63 -12.26 -1.76
C LEU A 175 -1.40 -12.85 -1.07
N ILE A 176 -0.33 -13.09 -1.82
CA ILE A 176 0.96 -13.47 -1.24
C ILE A 176 1.91 -12.29 -1.40
N LEU A 177 2.52 -11.86 -0.30
CA LEU A 177 3.62 -10.89 -0.31
C LEU A 177 4.91 -11.60 0.10
N SER A 178 6.02 -11.32 -0.59
CA SER A 178 7.29 -11.98 -0.33
C SER A 178 8.50 -11.09 -0.56
N ASN A 179 9.55 -11.29 0.22
CA ASN A 179 10.88 -10.73 0.00
C ASN A 179 11.93 -11.58 0.72
N THR A 180 13.14 -11.03 0.90
CA THR A 180 14.23 -11.72 1.60
C THR A 180 13.99 -11.93 3.10
N VAL A 181 13.02 -11.23 3.69
CA VAL A 181 12.63 -11.39 5.11
C VAL A 181 11.71 -12.59 5.28
N GLY A 182 10.80 -12.83 4.34
CA GLY A 182 9.91 -13.99 4.38
C GLY A 182 8.82 -13.93 3.32
N THR A 183 7.83 -14.80 3.47
CA THR A 183 6.63 -14.88 2.63
C THR A 183 5.40 -14.95 3.54
N VAL A 184 4.36 -14.17 3.23
CA VAL A 184 3.11 -14.13 3.99
C VAL A 184 1.93 -14.25 3.04
N THR A 185 1.01 -15.14 3.38
CA THR A 185 -0.28 -15.28 2.70
C THR A 185 -1.33 -14.49 3.46
N PHE A 186 -2.13 -13.74 2.72
CA PHE A 186 -3.21 -12.91 3.23
C PHE A 186 -4.56 -13.31 2.65
N LYS A 187 -5.59 -13.16 3.46
CA LYS A 187 -7.00 -13.33 3.09
C LYS A 187 -7.82 -12.10 3.47
N PRO A 188 -9.05 -11.93 2.95
CA PRO A 188 -9.91 -10.81 3.37
C PRO A 188 -10.05 -10.78 4.88
N ALA A 189 -9.95 -9.60 5.48
CA ALA A 189 -10.11 -9.49 6.93
C ALA A 189 -11.51 -9.92 7.36
N GLY A 190 -11.60 -10.77 8.41
CA GLY A 190 -12.87 -11.26 8.94
C GLY A 190 -13.51 -12.42 8.17
N SER A 191 -12.79 -13.03 7.21
CA SER A 191 -13.18 -14.27 6.53
C SER A 191 -13.00 -15.52 7.38
#